data_AF-A0A2V7YP91-F1
#
_entry.id   AF-A0A2V7YP91-F1
#
_cell.length_a   1.000
_cell.length_b   1.000
_cell.length_c   1.000
_cell.angle_alpha   90.00
_cell.angle_beta   90.00
_cell.angle_gamma   90.00
#
_symmetry.space_group_name_H-M   'P 1'
#
loop_
_entity.id
_entity.type
_entity.pdbx_description
1 polymer ?
#
loop_
_entity_poly.entity_id
_entity_poly.type
_entity_poly.pdbx_seq_one_letter_code
_entity_poly.pdbx_strand_id
1 'polypeptide(L)'
;MAVAAAERKDDRTIGQLLKELTHESSTLLKQEVDLAKTEMSEKASRVGANLGEVAVGGAVAFLGAIALLLAVVYGLTSLLSKFMSLGVAAWLAPLIVGVVLAAVGYSLVKKALATLKQEGIAPQRTTQSLQENKAWLKQKIS
;
A
#
# COMPACT_ATOMS: atom_id res chain seq x y z
N MET A 1 -72.34 -42.26 19.39
CA MET A 1 -72.13 -40.94 20.00
C MET A 1 -70.86 -40.33 19.42
N ALA A 2 -71.03 -39.15 18.83
CA ALA A 2 -70.04 -38.14 18.42
C ALA A 2 -68.60 -38.59 18.08
N VAL A 3 -68.35 -38.64 16.77
CA VAL A 3 -67.09 -38.18 16.18
C VAL A 3 -66.91 -36.71 16.59
N ALA A 4 -65.87 -36.39 17.37
CA ALA A 4 -65.42 -35.01 17.58
C ALA A 4 -63.98 -34.97 18.11
N ALA A 5 -63.02 -35.24 17.23
CA ALA A 5 -61.66 -34.75 17.37
C ALA A 5 -61.02 -34.60 15.98
N ALA A 6 -61.79 -34.04 15.03
CA ALA A 6 -61.24 -33.55 13.79
C ALA A 6 -60.76 -32.11 14.00
N GLU A 7 -59.54 -31.86 13.53
CA GLU A 7 -59.02 -30.57 13.10
C GLU A 7 -58.82 -29.47 14.15
N ARG A 8 -57.64 -29.51 14.78
CA ARG A 8 -56.84 -28.28 14.91
C ARG A 8 -55.75 -28.30 13.85
N LYS A 9 -56.13 -28.03 12.61
CA LYS A 9 -55.20 -27.71 11.54
C LYS A 9 -55.63 -26.38 10.94
N ASP A 10 -54.65 -25.49 10.84
CA ASP A 10 -54.69 -24.28 10.01
C ASP A 10 -55.56 -23.10 10.46
N ASP A 11 -55.01 -22.29 11.36
CA ASP A 11 -55.27 -20.85 11.39
C ASP A 11 -53.96 -20.12 11.75
N ARG A 12 -52.88 -20.45 11.03
CA ARG A 12 -51.70 -19.59 11.04
C ARG A 12 -52.07 -18.34 10.26
N THR A 13 -52.34 -17.26 10.97
CA THR A 13 -52.73 -15.99 10.36
C THR A 13 -51.60 -15.49 9.46
N ILE A 14 -51.92 -14.84 8.33
CA ILE A 14 -50.95 -14.22 7.41
C ILE A 14 -49.97 -13.30 8.18
N GLY A 15 -50.45 -12.64 9.24
CA GLY A 15 -49.62 -11.84 10.14
C GLY A 15 -48.55 -12.62 10.92
N GLN A 16 -48.79 -13.89 11.26
CA GLN A 16 -47.78 -14.75 11.89
C GLN A 16 -46.70 -15.21 10.91
N LEU A 17 -47.09 -15.58 9.67
CA LEU A 17 -46.13 -15.94 8.61
C LEU A 17 -45.26 -14.75 8.23
N LEU A 18 -45.84 -13.56 8.11
CA LEU A 18 -45.08 -12.34 7.81
C LEU A 18 -44.11 -12.00 8.96
N LYS A 19 -44.55 -12.15 10.22
CA LYS A 19 -43.70 -11.91 11.39
C LYS A 19 -42.52 -12.89 11.45
N GLU A 20 -42.74 -14.16 11.09
CA GLU A 20 -41.70 -15.19 11.05
C GLU A 20 -40.72 -14.95 9.90
N LEU A 21 -41.21 -14.60 8.70
CA LEU A 21 -40.36 -14.28 7.56
C LEU A 21 -39.50 -13.03 7.81
N THR A 22 -40.04 -12.03 8.49
CA THR A 22 -39.28 -10.82 8.90
C THR A 22 -38.21 -11.17 9.94
N HIS A 23 -38.53 -12.10 10.85
CA HIS A 23 -37.60 -12.59 11.86
C HIS A 23 -36.46 -13.42 11.25
N GLU A 24 -36.78 -14.32 10.31
CA GLU A 24 -35.79 -15.10 9.55
C GLU A 24 -34.91 -14.20 8.69
N SER A 25 -35.49 -13.23 7.97
CA SER A 25 -34.74 -12.26 7.17
C SER A 25 -33.78 -11.43 8.03
N SER A 26 -34.23 -10.98 9.21
CA SER A 26 -33.36 -10.29 10.17
C SER A 26 -32.26 -11.20 10.72
N THR A 27 -32.50 -12.51 10.81
CA THR A 27 -31.52 -13.50 11.27
C THR A 27 -30.46 -13.75 10.20
N LEU A 28 -30.86 -13.91 8.94
CA LEU A 28 -29.95 -14.05 7.79
C LEU A 28 -29.04 -12.83 7.64
N LEU A 29 -29.59 -11.62 7.73
CA LEU A 29 -28.78 -10.40 7.66
C LEU A 29 -27.72 -10.32 8.77
N LYS A 30 -28.06 -10.74 9.99
CA LYS A 30 -27.07 -10.81 11.08
C LYS A 30 -25.98 -11.84 10.78
N GLN A 31 -26.35 -13.01 10.25
CA GLN A 31 -25.39 -14.04 9.86
C GLN A 31 -24.47 -13.57 8.73
N GLU A 32 -24.99 -12.86 7.74
CA GLU A 32 -24.20 -12.28 6.64
C GLU A 32 -23.18 -11.26 7.18
N VAL A 33 -23.59 -10.42 8.13
CA VAL A 33 -22.71 -9.44 8.80
C VAL A 33 -21.66 -10.14 9.65
N ASP A 34 -22.03 -11.16 10.42
CA ASP A 34 -21.09 -11.93 11.24
C ASP A 34 -20.08 -12.69 10.38
N LEU A 35 -20.53 -13.24 9.25
CA LEU A 35 -19.67 -13.90 8.26
C LEU A 35 -18.72 -12.91 7.60
N ALA A 36 -19.23 -11.78 7.10
CA ALA A 36 -18.42 -10.72 6.50
C ALA A 36 -17.38 -10.18 7.49
N LYS A 37 -17.76 -10.01 8.76
CA LYS A 37 -16.85 -9.60 9.84
C LYS A 37 -15.76 -10.64 10.08
N THR A 38 -16.11 -11.91 10.09
CA THR A 38 -15.16 -13.02 10.24
C THR A 38 -14.17 -13.05 9.07
N GLU A 39 -14.66 -12.97 7.83
CA GLU A 39 -13.84 -12.98 6.63
C GLU A 39 -12.94 -11.74 6.54
N MET A 40 -13.44 -10.56 6.89
CA MET A 40 -12.62 -9.34 7.00
C MET A 40 -11.55 -9.47 8.08
N SER A 41 -11.89 -10.02 9.24
CA SER A 41 -10.93 -10.23 10.33
C SER A 41 -9.83 -11.22 9.93
N GLU A 42 -10.20 -12.30 9.24
CA GLU A 42 -9.25 -13.30 8.75
C GLU A 42 -8.35 -12.73 7.65
N LYS A 43 -8.91 -11.97 6.68
CA LYS A 43 -8.15 -11.25 5.67
C LYS A 43 -7.19 -10.23 6.30
N ALA A 44 -7.66 -9.44 7.27
CA ALA A 44 -6.84 -8.46 7.97
C ALA A 44 -5.71 -9.12 8.77
N SER A 45 -5.97 -10.25 9.43
CA SER A 45 -4.97 -11.03 10.16
C SER A 45 -3.89 -11.59 9.22
N ARG A 46 -4.31 -12.21 8.10
CA ARG A 46 -3.37 -12.74 7.09
C ARG A 46 -2.53 -11.63 6.46
N VAL A 47 -3.14 -10.51 6.08
CA VAL A 47 -2.41 -9.35 5.55
C VAL A 47 -1.46 -8.78 6.61
N GLY A 48 -1.91 -8.67 7.87
CA GLY A 48 -1.10 -8.17 8.98
C GLY A 48 0.12 -9.04 9.29
N ALA A 49 -0.06 -10.36 9.33
CA ALA A 49 1.05 -11.31 9.52
C ALA A 49 2.08 -11.20 8.38
N ASN A 50 1.60 -11.13 7.13
CA ASN A 50 2.47 -11.01 5.96
C ASN A 50 3.21 -9.65 5.90
N LEU A 51 2.60 -8.58 6.40
CA LEU A 51 3.27 -7.27 6.49
C LEU A 51 4.44 -7.29 7.48
N GLY A 52 4.36 -8.08 8.55
CA GLY A 52 5.46 -8.28 9.49
C GLY A 52 6.68 -8.92 8.83
N GLU A 53 6.46 -10.00 8.08
CA GLU A 53 7.53 -10.68 7.32
C GLU A 53 8.12 -9.80 6.22
N VAL A 54 7.29 -9.04 5.49
CA VAL A 54 7.74 -8.08 4.49
C VAL A 54 8.58 -6.97 5.11
N ALA A 55 8.20 -6.47 6.29
CA ALA A 55 8.96 -5.44 7.00
C ALA A 55 10.34 -5.97 7.44
N VAL A 56 10.38 -7.15 8.07
CA VAL A 56 11.63 -7.78 8.51
C VAL A 56 12.51 -8.15 7.32
N GLY A 57 11.94 -8.82 6.31
CA GLY A 57 12.65 -9.18 5.08
C GLY A 57 13.17 -7.95 4.33
N GLY A 58 12.37 -6.89 4.26
CA GLY A 58 12.76 -5.60 3.69
C GLY A 58 13.91 -4.95 4.45
N ALA A 59 13.88 -4.97 5.78
CA ALA A 59 14.97 -4.46 6.61
C ALA A 59 16.27 -5.27 6.41
N VAL A 60 16.19 -6.61 6.38
CA VAL A 60 17.34 -7.48 6.12
C VAL A 60 17.91 -7.24 4.72
N ALA A 61 17.05 -7.16 3.70
CA ALA A 61 17.46 -6.86 2.33
C ALA A 61 18.12 -5.47 2.23
N PHE A 62 17.59 -4.48 2.95
CA PHE A 62 18.16 -3.14 3.00
C PHE A 62 19.55 -3.13 3.65
N LEU A 63 19.73 -3.83 4.78
CA LEU A 63 21.05 -4.01 5.41
C LEU A 63 22.03 -4.73 4.47
N GLY A 64 21.56 -5.77 3.77
CA GLY A 64 22.34 -6.45 2.73
C GLY A 64 22.77 -5.52 1.60
N ALA A 65 21.87 -4.64 1.13
CA ALA A 65 22.18 -3.64 0.12
C ALA A 65 23.25 -2.64 0.60
N ILE A 66 23.19 -2.20 1.87
CA ILE A 66 24.24 -1.36 2.48
C ILE A 66 25.58 -2.09 2.49
N ALA A 67 25.61 -3.36 2.90
CA ALA A 67 26.84 -4.16 2.93
C ALA A 67 27.45 -4.32 1.52
N LEU A 68 26.62 -4.57 0.50
CA LEU A 68 27.08 -4.64 -0.89
C LEU A 68 27.59 -3.28 -1.39
N LEU A 69 26.92 -2.19 -1.05
CA LEU A 69 27.34 -0.84 -1.41
C LEU A 69 28.71 -0.51 -0.81
N LEU A 70 28.93 -0.85 0.46
CA LEU A 70 30.24 -0.74 1.10
C LEU A 70 31.28 -1.59 0.37
N ALA A 71 30.96 -2.84 0.03
CA ALA A 71 31.86 -3.71 -0.73
C ALA A 71 32.26 -3.10 -2.09
N VAL A 72 31.32 -2.47 -2.80
CA VAL A 72 31.60 -1.75 -4.05
C VAL A 72 32.53 -0.57 -3.82
N VAL A 73 32.27 0.25 -2.79
CA VAL A 73 33.12 1.40 -2.45
C VAL A 73 34.54 0.94 -2.09
N TYR A 74 34.69 -0.08 -1.24
CA TYR A 74 36.01 -0.61 -0.87
C TYR A 74 36.73 -1.25 -2.07
N GLY A 75 36.01 -2.01 -2.90
CA GLY A 75 36.54 -2.60 -4.11
C GLY A 75 37.05 -1.55 -5.09
N LEU A 76 36.26 -0.48 -5.31
CA LEU A 76 36.66 0.64 -6.17
C LEU A 76 37.83 1.43 -5.57
N THR A 77 37.83 1.66 -4.25
CA THR A 77 38.94 2.30 -3.55
C THR A 77 40.24 1.51 -3.76
N SER A 78 40.20 0.19 -3.57
CA SER A 78 41.35 -0.70 -3.77
C SER A 78 41.83 -0.66 -5.22
N LEU A 79 40.91 -0.67 -6.20
CA LEU A 79 41.25 -0.58 -7.61
C LEU A 79 41.91 0.76 -7.96
N LEU A 80 41.35 1.87 -7.50
CA LEU A 80 41.89 3.22 -7.75
C LEU A 80 43.23 3.42 -7.05
N SER A 81 43.44 2.84 -5.86
CA SER A 81 44.70 2.95 -5.12
C SER A 81 45.92 2.38 -5.85
N LYS A 82 45.71 1.58 -6.91
CA LYS A 82 46.78 1.11 -7.80
C LYS A 82 47.33 2.21 -8.72
N PHE A 83 46.55 3.27 -8.96
CA PHE A 83 46.87 4.34 -9.90
C PHE A 83 47.06 5.71 -9.23
N MET A 84 46.57 5.88 -8.00
CA MET A 84 46.62 7.14 -7.25
C MET A 84 46.83 6.89 -5.76
N SER A 85 47.15 7.95 -5.00
CA SER A 85 47.33 7.83 -3.55
C SER A 85 46.05 7.35 -2.85
N LEU A 86 46.21 6.59 -1.77
CA LEU A 86 45.09 6.05 -0.99
C LEU A 86 44.16 7.16 -0.48
N GLY A 87 44.73 8.30 -0.09
CA GLY A 87 43.96 9.46 0.34
C GLY A 87 43.00 9.96 -0.74
N VAL A 88 43.45 10.04 -2.00
CA VAL A 88 42.58 10.43 -3.12
C VAL A 88 41.55 9.36 -3.43
N ALA A 89 41.96 8.09 -3.48
CA ALA A 89 41.05 6.98 -3.76
C ALA A 89 39.92 6.87 -2.71
N ALA A 90 40.23 7.11 -1.43
CA ALA A 90 39.29 6.95 -0.32
C ALA A 90 38.10 7.91 -0.36
N TRP A 91 38.26 9.14 -0.87
CA TRP A 91 37.13 10.07 -1.04
C TRP A 91 36.53 9.98 -2.44
N LEU A 92 37.33 9.67 -3.46
CA LEU A 92 36.88 9.65 -4.85
C LEU A 92 35.97 8.45 -5.15
N ALA A 93 36.29 7.27 -4.62
CA ALA A 93 35.47 6.06 -4.82
C ALA A 93 34.03 6.22 -4.29
N PRO A 94 33.78 6.59 -3.03
CA PRO A 94 32.40 6.79 -2.55
C PRO A 94 31.70 7.95 -3.27
N LEU A 95 32.43 8.98 -3.73
CA LEU A 95 31.85 10.05 -4.53
C LEU A 95 31.32 9.54 -5.88
N ILE A 96 32.12 8.74 -6.60
CA ILE A 96 31.72 8.14 -7.88
C ILE A 96 30.49 7.25 -7.68
N VAL A 97 30.53 6.34 -6.69
CA VAL A 97 29.41 5.44 -6.39
C VAL A 97 28.16 6.24 -6.00
N GLY A 98 28.31 7.28 -5.19
CA GLY A 98 27.23 8.17 -4.79
C GLY A 98 26.58 8.90 -5.96
N VAL A 99 27.38 9.43 -6.89
CA VAL A 99 26.86 10.09 -8.11
C VAL A 99 26.09 9.09 -8.99
N VAL A 100 26.61 7.87 -9.17
CA VAL A 100 25.92 6.83 -9.94
C VAL A 100 24.58 6.48 -9.29
N LEU A 101 24.55 6.26 -7.98
CA LEU A 101 23.31 5.97 -7.26
C LEU A 101 22.32 7.13 -7.29
N ALA A 102 22.79 8.37 -7.17
CA ALA A 102 21.95 9.56 -7.28
C ALA A 102 21.32 9.66 -8.67
N ALA A 103 22.09 9.38 -9.74
CA ALA A 103 21.59 9.39 -11.11
C ALA A 103 20.52 8.29 -11.34
N VAL A 104 20.76 7.08 -10.82
CA VAL A 104 19.79 5.98 -10.89
C VAL A 104 18.53 6.32 -10.09
N GLY A 105 18.67 6.80 -8.85
CA GLY A 105 17.57 7.19 -7.98
C GLY A 105 16.72 8.31 -8.59
N TYR A 106 17.36 9.35 -9.11
CA TYR A 106 16.69 10.42 -9.83
C TYR A 106 15.91 9.90 -11.04
N SER A 107 16.49 8.98 -11.81
CA SER A 107 15.82 8.37 -12.97
C SER A 107 14.59 7.55 -12.57
N LEU A 108 14.67 6.80 -11.47
CA LEU A 108 13.53 6.03 -10.94
C LEU A 108 12.41 6.94 -10.43
N VAL A 109 12.76 7.98 -9.65
CA VAL A 109 11.78 8.98 -9.18
C VAL A 109 11.10 9.66 -10.36
N LYS A 110 11.88 10.07 -11.36
CA LYS A 110 11.33 10.70 -12.58
C LYS A 110 10.37 9.77 -13.31
N LYS A 111 10.70 8.47 -13.43
CA LYS A 111 9.80 7.46 -14.03
C LYS A 111 8.52 7.30 -13.21
N ALA A 112 8.61 7.15 -11.89
CA ALA A 112 7.46 7.02 -11.02
C ALA A 112 6.53 8.25 -11.11
N LEU A 113 7.10 9.46 -11.07
CA LEU A 113 6.33 10.70 -11.24
C LEU A 113 5.67 10.81 -12.62
N ALA A 114 6.30 10.27 -13.67
CA ALA A 114 5.70 10.23 -15.00
C ALA A 114 4.50 9.27 -15.05
N THR A 115 4.63 8.07 -14.48
CA THR A 115 3.53 7.10 -14.37
C THR A 115 2.35 7.67 -13.59
N LEU A 116 2.60 8.28 -12.42
CA LEU A 116 1.52 8.89 -11.61
C LEU A 116 0.78 10.02 -12.32
N LYS A 117 1.47 10.77 -13.19
CA LYS A 117 0.83 11.80 -14.04
C LYS A 117 -0.03 11.19 -15.14
N GLN A 118 0.40 10.07 -15.73
CA GLN A 118 -0.33 9.38 -16.79
C GLN A 118 -1.58 8.67 -16.25
N GLU A 119 -1.50 8.08 -15.06
CA GLU A 119 -2.64 7.39 -14.40
C GLU A 119 -3.64 8.36 -13.76
N GLY A 120 -3.44 9.68 -13.87
CA GLY A 120 -4.36 10.68 -13.32
C GLY A 120 -4.41 10.73 -11.79
N ILE A 121 -3.51 10.01 -11.11
CA ILE A 121 -3.37 10.01 -9.64
C ILE A 121 -2.79 11.35 -9.15
N ALA A 122 -2.19 12.14 -10.06
CA ALA A 122 -1.72 13.49 -9.76
C ALA A 122 -2.90 14.44 -9.40
N PRO A 123 -2.93 15.05 -8.21
CA PRO A 123 -4.03 15.92 -7.78
C PRO A 123 -4.10 17.19 -8.65
N GLN A 124 -5.15 17.30 -9.47
CA GLN A 124 -5.33 18.38 -10.44
C GLN A 124 -5.45 19.78 -9.81
N ARG A 125 -6.00 19.86 -8.59
CA ARG A 125 -6.15 21.12 -7.84
C ARG A 125 -4.79 21.72 -7.48
N THR A 126 -3.83 20.89 -7.09
CA THR A 126 -2.49 21.34 -6.70
C THR A 126 -1.71 21.87 -7.89
N THR A 127 -1.91 21.30 -9.09
CA THR A 127 -1.27 21.83 -10.29
C THR A 127 -1.84 23.17 -10.72
N GLN A 128 -3.13 23.43 -10.49
CA GLN A 128 -3.76 24.71 -10.81
C GLN A 128 -3.27 25.83 -9.89
N SER A 129 -3.24 25.60 -8.57
CA SER A 129 -2.74 26.59 -7.59
C SER A 129 -1.24 26.91 -7.80
N LEU A 130 -0.44 25.95 -8.28
CA LEU A 130 0.97 26.19 -8.63
C LEU A 130 1.14 27.04 -9.91
N GLN A 131 0.23 26.92 -10.88
CA GLN A 131 0.23 27.78 -12.07
C GLN A 131 -0.21 29.21 -11.73
N GLU A 132 -1.25 29.35 -10.92
CA GLU A 132 -1.72 30.64 -10.38
C GLU A 132 -0.61 31.34 -9.58
N ASN A 133 0.10 30.61 -8.72
CA ASN A 133 1.24 31.15 -7.97
C ASN A 133 2.40 31.58 -8.89
N LYS A 134 2.68 30.84 -9.97
CA LYS A 134 3.69 31.25 -10.97
C LYS A 134 3.26 32.50 -11.73
N ALA A 135 1.99 32.61 -12.09
CA ALA A 135 1.44 33.77 -12.79
C ALA A 135 1.48 35.03 -11.89
N TRP A 136 1.06 34.89 -10.64
CA TRP A 136 1.13 35.95 -9.63
C TRP A 136 2.57 36.40 -9.38
N LEU A 137 3.53 35.47 -9.29
CA LEU A 137 4.96 35.80 -9.16
C LEU A 137 5.44 36.60 -10.37
N LYS A 138 5.22 36.11 -11.60
CA LYS A 138 5.62 36.82 -12.82
C LYS A 138 5.06 38.25 -12.89
N GLN A 139 3.85 38.47 -12.39
CA GLN A 139 3.21 39.79 -12.36
C GLN A 139 3.80 40.73 -11.30
N LYS A 140 4.39 40.20 -10.21
CA LYS A 140 4.99 41.00 -9.13
C LYS A 140 6.45 41.38 -9.38
N ILE A 141 7.17 40.61 -10.19
CA ILE A 141 8.57 40.87 -10.59
C ILE A 141 8.71 41.55 -11.96
N SER A 142 7.62 41.73 -12.70
CA SER A 142 7.55 42.56 -13.91
C SER A 142 6.92 43.91 -13.60
#